data_AF-A0A1S1CCD0-F1
#
_entry.id   AF-A0A1S1CCD0-F1
#
_cell.length_a   1.000
_cell.length_b   1.000
_cell.length_c   1.000
_cell.angle_alpha   90.00
_cell.angle_beta   90.00
_cell.angle_gamma   90.00
#
_symmetry.space_group_name_H-M   'P 1'
#
loop_
_entity.id
_entity.type
_entity.pdbx_description
1 polymer ?
#
loop_
_entity_poly.entity_id
_entity_poly.type
_entity_poly.pdbx_seq_one_letter_code
_entity_poly.pdbx_strand_id
1 'polypeptide(L)'
;MLDDLAAAYAQALASIGGAFVEAFTDLLSAFDLSDRASAERLIPAAHRVIQRHRRQAVEAANDYLDASAAPFGALAYHPAAESYTVQAVRKLFRENQGATPEQLAAAARRHVVMAGRRQVMRSVLDGEFDEFASEDERERHERGSVTLEGFDEALAAVNDSADEALRRAEAEADNADADSELPRLRPVGWARVLQGRWSCGFCIMLAARGAVYSSADAAQLVAAEAGKKSREGGFLSRRARTELRKRNPRAFHEHCDCIVVPVFDPENWSGRAEQQRLAKFYRETVEKEDRKYEADPEGYEPVKISTVLSREAEAWQEAERLDGKGEQVDPKYYGSLASEIPDGERLYGHELLFLLRFEALGNKVRWIERPAPDKDGAMKPSNDFIWLNNGELISELKSSKNKYSTIKTRISDAVRKAEAQGVQKKNFVVDLGNKYLDQKLERQLRMYNVRNPQAPIKNLYVMHSRGQYLTPIQLESNKDG
;
A
#
# COMPACT_ATOMS: atom_id res chain seq x y z
N MET A 1 6.56 -1.38 -7.07
CA MET A 1 6.36 -2.18 -8.31
C MET A 1 6.86 -3.56 -7.98
N LEU A 2 5.97 -4.53 -8.17
CA LEU A 2 6.27 -5.95 -7.98
C LEU A 2 7.30 -6.39 -9.02
N ASP A 3 8.19 -7.30 -8.63
CA ASP A 3 8.94 -8.10 -9.60
C ASP A 3 8.01 -9.09 -10.32
N ASP A 4 8.52 -9.73 -11.37
CA ASP A 4 7.74 -10.62 -12.23
C ASP A 4 7.16 -11.81 -11.43
N LEU A 5 7.91 -12.30 -10.45
CA LEU A 5 7.49 -13.43 -9.62
C LEU A 5 6.31 -13.05 -8.71
N ALA A 6 6.44 -11.95 -7.96
CA ALA A 6 5.35 -11.51 -7.10
C ALA A 6 4.14 -11.02 -7.90
N ALA A 7 4.35 -10.49 -9.11
CA ALA A 7 3.28 -10.15 -10.05
C ALA A 7 2.55 -11.40 -10.58
N ALA A 8 3.27 -12.49 -10.88
CA ALA A 8 2.67 -13.76 -11.28
C ALA A 8 1.82 -14.37 -10.15
N TYR A 9 2.33 -14.37 -8.91
CA TYR A 9 1.56 -14.81 -7.74
C TYR A 9 0.31 -13.97 -7.50
N ALA A 10 0.43 -12.65 -7.61
CA ALA A 10 -0.69 -11.72 -7.57
C ALA A 10 -1.77 -12.05 -8.62
N GLN A 11 -1.36 -12.31 -9.86
CA GLN A 11 -2.24 -12.69 -10.96
C GLN A 11 -2.93 -14.04 -10.69
N ALA A 12 -2.20 -15.03 -10.17
CA ALA A 12 -2.73 -16.34 -9.82
C ALA A 12 -3.83 -16.24 -8.75
N LEU A 13 -3.56 -15.52 -7.64
CA LEU A 13 -4.58 -15.27 -6.61
C LEU A 13 -5.80 -14.52 -7.15
N ALA A 14 -5.59 -13.56 -8.06
CA ALA A 14 -6.69 -12.83 -8.68
C ALA A 14 -7.55 -13.75 -9.55
N SER A 15 -6.93 -14.61 -10.36
CA SER A 15 -7.59 -15.58 -11.23
C SER A 15 -8.38 -16.62 -10.43
N ILE A 16 -7.76 -17.24 -9.41
CA ILE A 16 -8.42 -18.21 -8.52
C ILE A 16 -9.61 -17.55 -7.80
N GLY A 17 -9.42 -16.33 -7.31
CA GLY A 17 -10.50 -15.58 -6.66
C GLY A 17 -11.63 -15.20 -7.63
N GLY A 18 -11.35 -14.99 -8.92
CA GLY A 18 -12.35 -14.72 -9.95
C GLY A 18 -13.15 -15.96 -10.30
N ALA A 19 -12.48 -17.07 -10.58
CA ALA A 19 -13.11 -18.36 -10.85
C ALA A 19 -13.97 -18.84 -9.66
N PHE A 20 -13.51 -18.59 -8.43
CA PHE A 20 -14.31 -18.84 -7.23
C PHE A 20 -15.60 -18.01 -7.22
N VAL A 21 -15.54 -16.71 -7.51
CA VAL A 21 -16.73 -15.85 -7.49
C VAL A 21 -17.76 -16.33 -8.51
N GLU A 22 -17.34 -16.69 -9.72
CA GLU A 22 -18.24 -17.25 -10.74
C GLU A 22 -18.90 -18.53 -10.23
N ALA A 23 -18.11 -19.54 -9.84
CA ALA A 23 -18.63 -20.83 -9.37
C ALA A 23 -19.52 -20.72 -8.12
N PHE A 24 -19.19 -19.80 -7.20
CA PHE A 24 -19.96 -19.61 -5.98
C PHE A 24 -21.25 -18.83 -6.26
N THR A 25 -21.23 -17.82 -7.14
CA THR A 25 -22.44 -17.08 -7.53
C THR A 25 -23.44 -18.00 -8.23
N ASP A 26 -22.97 -18.89 -9.11
CA ASP A 26 -23.81 -19.91 -9.76
C ASP A 26 -24.45 -20.85 -8.73
N LEU A 27 -23.67 -21.30 -7.74
CA LEU A 27 -24.18 -22.13 -6.64
C LEU A 27 -25.26 -21.38 -5.84
N LEU A 28 -25.00 -20.11 -5.48
CA LEU A 28 -25.92 -19.30 -4.70
C LEU A 28 -27.23 -19.01 -5.45
N SER A 29 -27.18 -18.84 -6.78
CA SER A 29 -28.32 -18.48 -7.63
C SER A 29 -29.39 -19.56 -7.72
N ALA A 30 -29.03 -20.81 -7.39
CA ALA A 30 -29.97 -21.93 -7.33
C ALA A 30 -30.82 -21.97 -6.05
N PHE A 31 -30.59 -21.06 -5.09
CA PHE A 31 -31.22 -21.07 -3.77
C PHE A 31 -31.81 -19.72 -3.39
N ASP A 32 -32.93 -19.75 -2.66
CA ASP A 32 -33.44 -18.56 -1.98
C ASP A 32 -32.60 -18.30 -0.73
N LEU A 33 -31.77 -17.24 -0.77
CA LEU A 33 -30.92 -16.83 0.35
C LEU A 33 -31.68 -16.07 1.45
N SER A 34 -32.92 -15.63 1.18
CA SER A 34 -33.77 -14.96 2.17
C SER A 34 -34.42 -15.96 3.14
N ASP A 35 -34.61 -17.21 2.70
CA ASP A 35 -35.06 -18.31 3.55
C ASP A 35 -33.90 -18.96 4.31
N ARG A 36 -33.99 -18.94 5.64
CA ARG A 36 -32.98 -19.53 6.54
C ARG A 36 -32.85 -21.05 6.37
N ALA A 37 -33.94 -21.76 6.06
CA ALA A 37 -33.88 -23.21 5.88
C ALA A 37 -33.21 -23.58 4.55
N SER A 38 -33.53 -22.85 3.47
CA SER A 38 -32.83 -22.90 2.19
C SER A 38 -31.33 -22.60 2.35
N ALA A 39 -30.97 -21.52 3.05
CA ALA A 39 -29.58 -21.15 3.30
C ALA A 39 -28.80 -22.23 4.08
N GLU A 40 -29.39 -22.86 5.10
CA GLU A 40 -28.71 -23.92 5.87
C GLU A 40 -28.43 -25.18 5.03
N ARG A 41 -29.34 -25.53 4.09
CA ARG A 41 -29.12 -26.65 3.15
C ARG A 41 -27.97 -26.40 2.17
N LEU A 42 -27.65 -25.14 1.90
CA LEU A 42 -26.58 -24.74 0.99
C LEU A 42 -25.17 -24.90 1.60
N ILE A 43 -25.07 -24.86 2.92
CA ILE A 43 -23.81 -24.75 3.65
C ILE A 43 -22.80 -25.86 3.29
N PRO A 44 -23.17 -27.15 3.21
CA PRO A 44 -22.22 -28.20 2.83
C PRO A 44 -21.67 -28.04 1.41
N ALA A 45 -22.51 -27.62 0.46
CA ALA A 45 -22.07 -27.37 -0.92
C ALA A 45 -21.18 -26.13 -1.00
N ALA A 46 -21.56 -25.06 -0.30
CA ALA A 46 -20.77 -23.84 -0.19
C ALA A 46 -19.38 -24.10 0.43
N HIS A 47 -19.33 -24.92 1.48
CA HIS A 47 -18.09 -25.35 2.12
C HIS A 47 -17.16 -26.07 1.13
N ARG A 48 -17.66 -27.03 0.36
CA ARG A 48 -16.85 -27.74 -0.65
C ARG A 48 -16.29 -26.80 -1.72
N VAL A 49 -17.10 -25.88 -2.24
CA VAL A 49 -16.65 -24.91 -3.26
C VAL A 49 -15.57 -23.98 -2.71
N ILE A 50 -15.76 -23.44 -1.49
CA ILE A 50 -14.76 -22.59 -0.85
C ILE A 50 -13.48 -23.37 -0.57
N GLN A 51 -13.60 -24.59 -0.02
CA GLN A 51 -12.43 -25.40 0.34
C GLN A 51 -11.60 -25.80 -0.89
N ARG A 52 -12.25 -26.14 -2.01
CA ARG A 52 -11.56 -26.41 -3.28
C ARG A 52 -10.69 -25.23 -3.73
N HIS A 53 -11.25 -24.02 -3.76
CA HIS A 53 -10.51 -22.85 -4.23
C HIS A 53 -9.47 -22.37 -3.20
N ARG A 54 -9.71 -22.61 -1.90
CA ARG A 54 -8.69 -22.40 -0.86
C ARG A 54 -7.46 -23.27 -1.10
N ARG A 55 -7.62 -24.55 -1.49
CA ARG A 55 -6.49 -25.43 -1.83
C ARG A 55 -5.70 -24.91 -3.03
N GLN A 56 -6.38 -24.48 -4.10
CA GLN A 56 -5.72 -23.86 -5.25
C GLN A 56 -4.92 -22.59 -4.86
N ALA A 57 -5.46 -21.77 -3.95
CA ALA A 57 -4.75 -20.59 -3.46
C ALA A 57 -3.54 -20.95 -2.58
N VAL A 58 -3.58 -22.08 -1.87
CA VAL A 58 -2.45 -22.64 -1.11
C VAL A 58 -1.38 -23.19 -2.04
N GLU A 59 -1.77 -23.95 -3.07
CA GLU A 59 -0.86 -24.45 -4.10
C GLU A 59 -0.12 -23.30 -4.79
N ALA A 60 -0.84 -22.27 -5.26
CA ALA A 60 -0.21 -21.08 -5.84
C ALA A 60 0.72 -20.34 -4.87
N ALA A 61 0.49 -20.43 -3.56
CA ALA A 61 1.37 -19.85 -2.55
C ALA A 61 2.62 -20.71 -2.31
N ASN A 62 2.50 -22.04 -2.37
CA ASN A 62 3.64 -22.97 -2.30
C ASN A 62 4.54 -22.81 -3.53
N ASP A 63 3.96 -22.75 -4.74
CA ASP A 63 4.71 -22.49 -5.98
C ASP A 63 5.50 -21.17 -5.89
N TYR A 64 4.86 -20.14 -5.32
CA TYR A 64 5.51 -18.85 -5.11
C TYR A 64 6.63 -18.91 -4.06
N LEU A 65 6.42 -19.66 -2.98
CA LEU A 65 7.44 -19.88 -1.95
C LEU A 65 8.66 -20.60 -2.54
N ASP A 66 8.47 -21.70 -3.28
CA ASP A 66 9.55 -22.46 -3.91
C ASP A 66 10.30 -21.61 -4.94
N ALA A 67 9.59 -20.90 -5.80
CA ALA A 67 10.22 -20.00 -6.77
C ALA A 67 11.00 -18.85 -6.09
N SER A 68 10.57 -18.41 -4.91
CA SER A 68 11.29 -17.41 -4.11
C SER A 68 12.53 -17.98 -3.41
N ALA A 69 12.54 -19.28 -3.08
CA ALA A 69 13.66 -19.98 -2.47
C ALA A 69 14.69 -20.47 -3.51
N ALA A 70 14.27 -20.70 -4.76
CA ALA A 70 15.12 -21.23 -5.83
C ALA A 70 16.45 -20.48 -6.05
N PRO A 71 16.53 -19.13 -5.98
CA PRO A 71 17.80 -18.41 -6.08
C PRO A 71 18.83 -18.76 -4.99
N PHE A 72 18.38 -19.33 -3.87
CA PHE A 72 19.21 -19.80 -2.77
C PHE A 72 19.59 -21.28 -2.89
N GLY A 73 19.23 -21.95 -4.01
CA GLY A 73 19.50 -23.37 -4.23
C GLY A 73 18.71 -24.29 -3.29
N ALA A 74 17.53 -23.86 -2.86
CA ALA A 74 16.70 -24.54 -1.87
C ALA A 74 15.23 -24.60 -2.31
N LEU A 75 14.49 -25.56 -1.76
CA LEU A 75 13.02 -25.52 -1.77
C LEU A 75 12.53 -24.76 -0.56
N ALA A 76 11.35 -24.15 -0.65
CA ALA A 76 10.78 -23.49 0.50
C ALA A 76 10.16 -24.50 1.48
N TYR A 77 10.07 -24.08 2.74
CA TYR A 77 9.23 -24.77 3.71
C TYR A 77 7.75 -24.47 3.45
N HIS A 78 6.94 -25.53 3.38
CA HIS A 78 5.49 -25.43 3.27
C HIS A 78 4.83 -25.82 4.60
N PRO A 79 4.09 -24.91 5.27
CA PRO A 79 3.27 -25.31 6.39
C PRO A 79 2.06 -26.14 5.90
N ALA A 80 1.58 -27.06 6.74
CA ALA A 80 0.31 -27.77 6.47
C ALA A 80 -0.82 -26.76 6.23
N ALA A 81 -1.65 -27.01 5.21
CA ALA A 81 -2.74 -26.10 4.83
C ALA A 81 -3.70 -25.84 6.00
N GLU A 82 -4.15 -24.59 6.18
CA GLU A 82 -5.14 -24.30 7.22
C GLU A 82 -6.49 -24.98 6.90
N SER A 83 -6.98 -25.78 7.84
CA SER A 83 -8.33 -26.33 7.80
C SER A 83 -9.40 -25.23 7.62
N TYR A 84 -10.50 -25.58 6.95
CA TYR A 84 -11.63 -24.69 6.75
C TYR A 84 -12.89 -25.39 7.22
N THR A 85 -13.60 -24.81 8.18
CA THR A 85 -14.71 -25.49 8.84
C THR A 85 -16.06 -25.08 8.26
N VAL A 86 -17.04 -25.98 8.36
CA VAL A 86 -18.45 -25.69 8.06
C VAL A 86 -18.97 -24.51 8.91
N GLN A 87 -18.47 -24.36 10.13
CA GLN A 87 -18.82 -23.24 11.01
C GLN A 87 -18.37 -21.89 10.45
N ALA A 88 -17.23 -21.82 9.74
CA ALA A 88 -16.80 -20.60 9.07
C ALA A 88 -17.79 -20.19 7.96
N VAL A 89 -18.38 -21.15 7.25
CA VAL A 89 -19.43 -20.91 6.25
C VAL A 89 -20.72 -20.46 6.92
N ARG A 90 -21.15 -21.11 8.00
CA ARG A 90 -22.31 -20.65 8.81
C ARG A 90 -22.15 -19.22 9.29
N LYS A 91 -20.94 -18.86 9.74
CA LYS A 91 -20.62 -17.50 10.18
C LYS A 91 -20.69 -16.52 9.02
N LEU A 92 -20.09 -16.83 7.88
CA LEU A 92 -20.15 -16.03 6.66
C LEU A 92 -21.59 -15.72 6.24
N PHE A 93 -22.46 -16.73 6.18
CA PHE A 93 -23.87 -16.55 5.81
C PHE A 93 -24.64 -15.70 6.83
N ARG A 94 -24.37 -15.89 8.12
CA ARG A 94 -25.00 -15.11 9.20
C ARG A 94 -24.61 -13.64 9.17
N GLU A 95 -23.33 -13.33 8.91
CA GLU A 95 -22.80 -11.96 8.85
C GLU A 95 -23.26 -11.22 7.59
N ASN A 96 -23.74 -11.94 6.57
CA ASN A 96 -24.19 -11.41 5.28
C ASN A 96 -25.67 -11.71 5.04
N GLN A 97 -26.48 -11.75 6.10
CA GLN A 97 -27.92 -11.97 5.96
C GLN A 97 -28.57 -10.85 5.12
N GLY A 98 -29.35 -11.22 4.11
CA GLY A 98 -29.98 -10.28 3.18
C GLY A 98 -29.07 -9.77 2.06
N ALA A 99 -27.83 -10.26 1.97
CA ALA A 99 -26.94 -9.99 0.85
C ALA A 99 -27.42 -10.68 -0.45
N THR A 100 -27.20 -10.04 -1.59
CA THR A 100 -27.39 -10.69 -2.90
C THR A 100 -26.35 -11.80 -3.12
N PRO A 101 -26.59 -12.75 -4.05
CA PRO A 101 -25.59 -13.76 -4.42
C PRO A 101 -24.20 -13.16 -4.71
N GLU A 102 -24.15 -12.05 -5.44
CA GLU A 102 -22.91 -11.37 -5.82
C GLU A 102 -22.20 -10.77 -4.61
N GLN A 103 -22.96 -10.16 -3.68
CA GLN A 103 -22.41 -9.59 -2.44
C GLN A 103 -21.85 -10.68 -1.54
N LEU A 104 -22.59 -11.79 -1.37
CA LEU A 104 -22.15 -12.93 -0.57
C LEU A 104 -20.93 -13.62 -1.21
N ALA A 105 -20.89 -13.76 -2.54
CA ALA A 105 -19.73 -14.29 -3.25
C ALA A 105 -18.49 -13.38 -3.12
N ALA A 106 -18.66 -12.06 -3.20
CA ALA A 106 -17.60 -11.09 -2.97
C ALA A 106 -17.04 -11.17 -1.54
N ALA A 107 -17.91 -11.32 -0.53
CA ALA A 107 -17.51 -11.55 0.86
C ALA A 107 -16.77 -12.89 1.03
N ALA A 108 -17.29 -13.96 0.43
CA ALA A 108 -16.71 -15.30 0.49
C ALA A 108 -15.34 -15.38 -0.20
N ARG A 109 -15.10 -14.58 -1.26
CA ARG A 109 -13.82 -14.51 -1.98
C ARG A 109 -12.64 -14.25 -1.04
N ARG A 110 -12.85 -13.48 0.03
CA ARG A 110 -11.85 -13.23 1.06
C ARG A 110 -11.32 -14.53 1.67
N HIS A 111 -12.18 -15.52 1.92
CA HIS A 111 -11.78 -16.78 2.56
C HIS A 111 -10.83 -17.58 1.67
N VAL A 112 -10.99 -17.49 0.35
CA VAL A 112 -10.10 -18.10 -0.65
C VAL A 112 -8.77 -17.36 -0.71
N VAL A 113 -8.79 -16.06 -0.98
CA VAL A 113 -7.56 -15.25 -1.12
C VAL A 113 -6.73 -15.24 0.18
N MET A 114 -7.39 -15.29 1.33
CA MET A 114 -6.72 -15.38 2.63
C MET A 114 -6.01 -16.71 2.86
N ALA A 115 -6.42 -17.81 2.22
CA ALA A 115 -5.73 -19.09 2.34
C ALA A 115 -4.31 -18.99 1.77
N GLY A 116 -4.17 -18.48 0.54
CA GLY A 116 -2.84 -18.27 -0.06
C GLY A 116 -1.99 -17.26 0.71
N ARG A 117 -2.58 -16.13 1.13
CA ARG A 117 -1.86 -15.12 1.94
C ARG A 117 -1.34 -15.72 3.25
N ARG A 118 -2.16 -16.48 3.97
CA ARG A 118 -1.78 -17.11 5.24
C ARG A 118 -0.79 -18.26 5.05
N GLN A 119 -0.84 -18.95 3.91
CA GLN A 119 0.14 -19.97 3.58
C GLN A 119 1.56 -19.37 3.54
N VAL A 120 1.73 -18.25 2.84
CA VAL A 120 3.00 -17.50 2.86
C VAL A 120 3.35 -17.02 4.26
N MET A 121 2.41 -16.41 4.99
CA MET A 121 2.69 -15.93 6.36
C MET A 121 3.14 -17.02 7.32
N ARG A 122 2.55 -18.22 7.24
CA ARG A 122 2.83 -19.36 8.13
C ARG A 122 4.08 -20.14 7.74
N SER A 123 4.70 -19.83 6.59
CA SER A 123 5.99 -20.40 6.20
C SER A 123 7.16 -19.82 7.01
N VAL A 124 6.95 -18.64 7.61
CA VAL A 124 7.90 -17.93 8.46
C VAL A 124 7.78 -18.41 9.91
N LEU A 125 8.92 -18.55 10.61
CA LEU A 125 8.93 -18.89 12.03
C LEU A 125 8.32 -17.74 12.85
N ASP A 126 7.36 -18.06 13.73
CA ASP A 126 6.96 -17.16 14.81
C ASP A 126 8.05 -17.25 15.90
N GLY A 127 8.88 -16.23 16.01
CA GLY A 127 10.07 -16.13 16.88
C GLY A 127 9.81 -16.23 18.39
N GLU A 128 8.58 -16.47 18.83
CA GLU A 128 8.30 -16.87 20.21
C GLU A 128 8.51 -18.38 20.46
N PHE A 129 8.61 -19.22 19.42
CA PHE A 129 8.75 -20.68 19.61
C PHE A 129 10.17 -21.17 19.88
N ASP A 130 11.21 -20.40 19.53
CA ASP A 130 12.60 -20.90 19.58
C ASP A 130 13.32 -20.57 20.89
N GLU A 131 12.99 -19.48 21.59
CA GLU A 131 13.79 -19.01 22.74
C GLU A 131 13.46 -19.67 24.09
N PHE A 132 12.37 -20.45 24.22
CA PHE A 132 11.95 -21.01 25.52
C PHE A 132 11.58 -22.51 25.54
N ALA A 133 11.73 -23.24 24.43
CA ALA A 133 11.48 -24.69 24.44
C ALA A 133 12.74 -25.46 24.86
N SER A 134 12.65 -26.25 25.94
CA SER A 134 13.70 -27.20 26.33
C SER A 134 13.87 -28.30 25.27
N GLU A 135 15.04 -28.97 25.20
CA GLU A 135 15.29 -30.05 24.23
C GLU A 135 14.23 -31.17 24.33
N ASP A 136 13.77 -31.50 25.54
CA ASP A 136 12.66 -32.45 25.79
C ASP A 136 11.29 -31.98 25.26
N GLU A 137 11.06 -30.65 25.17
CA GLU A 137 9.81 -30.09 24.64
C GLU A 137 9.80 -30.02 23.11
N ARG A 138 10.97 -29.82 22.49
CA ARG A 138 11.15 -29.98 21.04
C ARG A 138 10.89 -31.43 20.61
N GLU A 139 11.41 -32.39 21.39
CA GLU A 139 11.20 -33.82 21.14
C GLU A 139 9.75 -34.29 21.42
N ARG A 140 9.03 -33.66 22.38
CA ARG A 140 7.59 -33.91 22.61
C ARG A 140 6.70 -33.34 21.51
N HIS A 141 7.07 -32.21 20.90
CA HIS A 141 6.32 -31.65 19.77
C HIS A 141 6.40 -32.53 18.51
N GLU A 142 7.51 -33.25 18.34
CA GLU A 142 7.66 -34.27 17.29
C GLU A 142 6.92 -35.60 17.58
N ARG A 143 6.58 -35.88 18.86
CA ARG A 143 5.93 -37.16 19.27
C ARG A 143 4.49 -37.05 19.78
N GLY A 144 3.95 -35.85 19.98
CA GLY A 144 2.75 -35.61 20.79
C GLY A 144 1.47 -35.31 20.01
N SER A 145 1.04 -36.19 19.10
CA SER A 145 -0.32 -36.17 18.56
C SER A 145 -1.12 -37.33 19.16
N VAL A 146 -1.68 -37.15 20.36
CA VAL A 146 -2.77 -38.01 20.86
C VAL A 146 -3.84 -37.16 21.55
N THR A 147 -5.07 -37.57 21.26
CA THR A 147 -6.42 -36.99 21.42
C THR A 147 -6.91 -36.77 22.84
N LEU A 148 -8.11 -36.15 22.97
CA LEU A 148 -9.24 -36.40 23.91
C LEU A 148 -9.89 -35.08 24.41
N GLU A 149 -11.19 -34.88 24.59
CA GLU A 149 -12.44 -35.61 24.30
C GLU A 149 -13.61 -34.71 24.75
N GLY A 150 -14.81 -34.93 24.21
CA GLY A 150 -16.06 -34.51 24.88
C GLY A 150 -16.74 -33.25 24.37
N PHE A 151 -17.08 -33.20 23.07
CA PHE A 151 -18.30 -32.51 22.56
C PHE A 151 -18.63 -32.84 21.08
N ASP A 152 -17.83 -33.68 20.40
CA ASP A 152 -17.87 -33.89 18.94
C ASP A 152 -18.65 -35.12 18.45
N GLU A 153 -19.10 -36.01 19.34
CA GLU A 153 -19.56 -37.35 18.93
C GLU A 153 -20.92 -37.37 18.20
N ALA A 154 -21.69 -36.28 18.26
CA ALA A 154 -22.95 -36.14 17.52
C ALA A 154 -22.81 -35.41 16.17
N LEU A 155 -21.64 -34.81 15.87
CA LEU A 155 -21.43 -33.99 14.65
C LEU A 155 -20.45 -34.63 13.65
N ALA A 156 -19.59 -35.56 14.10
CA ALA A 156 -18.55 -36.20 13.28
C ALA A 156 -19.09 -37.18 12.21
N ALA A 157 -20.17 -37.90 12.50
CA ALA A 157 -20.66 -39.01 11.65
C ALA A 157 -21.15 -38.61 10.23
N VAL A 158 -21.29 -37.32 9.92
CA VAL A 158 -21.74 -36.82 8.60
C VAL A 158 -20.58 -36.17 7.80
N ASN A 159 -19.46 -35.82 8.43
CA ASN A 159 -18.33 -35.11 7.78
C ASN A 159 -17.16 -36.01 7.36
N ASP A 160 -17.08 -37.25 7.87
CA ASP A 160 -15.88 -38.09 7.74
C ASP A 160 -15.53 -38.50 6.29
N SER A 161 -16.48 -38.58 5.36
CA SER A 161 -16.19 -39.09 4.01
C SER A 161 -15.37 -38.11 3.14
N ALA A 162 -15.47 -36.80 3.39
CA ALA A 162 -14.74 -35.78 2.63
C ALA A 162 -13.37 -35.44 3.25
N ASP A 163 -13.26 -35.53 4.58
CA ASP A 163 -12.03 -35.26 5.33
C ASP A 163 -11.05 -36.45 5.31
N GLU A 164 -11.55 -37.69 5.16
CA GLU A 164 -10.73 -38.88 4.93
C GLU A 164 -10.01 -38.83 3.57
N ALA A 165 -10.69 -38.34 2.52
CA ALA A 165 -10.09 -38.17 1.19
C ALA A 165 -9.02 -37.06 1.17
N LEU A 166 -9.18 -36.03 2.01
CA LEU A 166 -8.20 -34.97 2.17
C LEU A 166 -6.96 -35.45 2.94
N ARG A 167 -7.15 -36.19 4.04
CA ARG A 167 -6.04 -36.76 4.82
C ARG A 167 -5.20 -37.75 4.02
N ARG A 168 -5.80 -38.52 3.10
CA ARG A 168 -5.04 -39.37 2.16
C ARG A 168 -4.22 -38.56 1.16
N ALA A 169 -4.77 -37.49 0.61
CA ALA A 169 -4.04 -36.59 -0.28
C ALA A 169 -2.89 -35.85 0.46
N GLU A 170 -3.08 -35.49 1.73
CA GLU A 170 -2.03 -34.91 2.59
C GLU A 170 -0.91 -35.92 2.88
N ALA A 171 -1.25 -37.18 3.20
CA ALA A 171 -0.27 -38.24 3.41
C ALA A 171 0.50 -38.62 2.12
N GLU A 172 -0.14 -38.51 0.95
CA GLU A 172 0.54 -38.71 -0.35
C GLU A 172 1.50 -37.55 -0.68
N ALA A 173 1.17 -36.31 -0.30
CA ALA A 173 2.02 -35.15 -0.48
C ALA A 173 3.26 -35.17 0.44
N ASP A 174 3.11 -35.57 1.70
CA ASP A 174 4.24 -35.73 2.64
C ASP A 174 5.24 -36.80 2.18
N ASN A 175 4.75 -37.87 1.52
CA ASN A 175 5.62 -38.92 0.97
C ASN A 175 6.38 -38.47 -0.30
N ALA A 176 5.81 -37.57 -1.10
CA ALA A 176 6.50 -37.02 -2.28
C ALA A 176 7.60 -36.01 -1.90
N ASP A 177 7.43 -35.30 -0.78
CA ASP A 177 8.39 -34.31 -0.27
C ASP A 177 9.64 -34.94 0.37
N ALA A 178 9.58 -36.21 0.78
CA ALA A 178 10.70 -36.96 1.36
C ALA A 178 11.77 -37.38 0.33
N ASP A 179 11.46 -37.35 -0.96
CA ASP A 179 12.35 -37.75 -2.06
C ASP A 179 13.16 -36.59 -2.68
N SER A 180 13.08 -35.37 -2.12
CA SER A 180 13.82 -34.20 -2.64
C SER A 180 15.23 -34.08 -2.06
N GLU A 181 16.26 -34.01 -2.93
CA GLU A 181 17.66 -33.78 -2.53
C GLU A 181 17.98 -32.34 -2.09
N LEU A 182 17.05 -31.38 -2.28
CA LEU A 182 17.29 -29.96 -1.97
C LEU A 182 16.97 -29.61 -0.51
N PRO A 183 17.78 -28.76 0.16
CA PRO A 183 17.50 -28.32 1.52
C PRO A 183 16.21 -27.49 1.57
N ARG A 184 15.43 -27.63 2.64
CA ARG A 184 14.23 -26.81 2.92
C ARG A 184 14.63 -25.51 3.61
N LEU A 185 14.32 -24.38 2.99
CA LEU A 185 14.60 -23.05 3.49
C LEU A 185 13.31 -22.35 3.95
N ARG A 186 13.35 -21.74 5.13
CA ARG A 186 12.28 -20.87 5.62
C ARG A 186 12.59 -19.42 5.25
N PRO A 187 11.60 -18.62 4.84
CA PRO A 187 11.80 -17.18 4.76
C PRO A 187 12.07 -16.61 6.16
N VAL A 188 12.98 -15.64 6.24
CA VAL A 188 13.33 -14.94 7.49
C VAL A 188 12.24 -13.96 7.93
N GLY A 189 11.32 -13.63 7.03
CA GLY A 189 10.19 -12.74 7.28
C GLY A 189 9.17 -12.81 6.16
N TRP A 190 8.08 -12.07 6.32
CA TRP A 190 7.19 -11.73 5.21
C TRP A 190 6.94 -10.22 5.20
N ALA A 191 6.46 -9.70 4.07
CA ALA A 191 6.10 -8.30 3.93
C ALA A 191 4.76 -8.18 3.19
N ARG A 192 4.07 -7.05 3.40
CA ARG A 192 2.93 -6.68 2.56
C ARG A 192 3.40 -5.77 1.44
N VAL A 193 2.94 -6.05 0.23
CA VAL A 193 3.21 -5.20 -0.92
C VAL A 193 1.90 -4.78 -1.56
N LEU A 194 1.75 -3.48 -1.77
CA LEU A 194 0.56 -2.88 -2.36
C LEU A 194 0.55 -3.13 -3.88
N GLN A 195 -0.64 -3.34 -4.44
CA GLN A 195 -0.81 -3.50 -5.90
C GLN A 195 -1.13 -2.18 -6.60
N GLY A 196 -1.46 -1.12 -5.84
CA GLY A 196 -1.64 0.24 -6.35
C GLY A 196 -3.00 0.52 -6.97
N ARG A 197 -4.00 -0.36 -6.83
CA ARG A 197 -5.37 -0.12 -7.33
C ARG A 197 -6.26 0.46 -6.25
N TRP A 198 -6.15 -0.04 -5.01
CA TRP A 198 -6.92 0.39 -3.84
C TRP A 198 -6.18 0.02 -2.55
N SER A 199 -5.41 0.96 -2.00
CA SER A 199 -4.68 0.71 -0.76
C SER A 199 -5.18 1.61 0.37
N CYS A 200 -5.99 1.05 1.27
CA CYS A 200 -6.43 1.76 2.47
C CYS A 200 -5.24 2.07 3.39
N GLY A 201 -5.36 3.11 4.21
CA GLY A 201 -4.30 3.54 5.13
C GLY A 201 -3.87 2.48 6.14
N PHE A 202 -4.72 1.49 6.45
CA PHE A 202 -4.31 0.32 7.24
C PHE A 202 -3.35 -0.59 6.46
N CYS A 203 -3.63 -0.88 5.18
CA CYS A 203 -2.73 -1.66 4.34
C CYS A 203 -1.43 -0.89 4.05
N ILE A 204 -1.49 0.44 3.89
CA ILE A 204 -0.30 1.32 3.81
C ILE A 204 0.55 1.22 5.07
N MET A 205 -0.07 1.36 6.25
CA MET A 205 0.62 1.24 7.54
C MET A 205 1.32 -0.13 7.69
N LEU A 206 0.66 -1.22 7.30
CA LEU A 206 1.27 -2.55 7.39
C LEU A 206 2.37 -2.76 6.34
N ALA A 207 2.20 -2.27 5.12
CA ALA A 207 3.21 -2.34 4.07
C ALA A 207 4.45 -1.47 4.38
N ALA A 208 4.28 -0.34 5.07
CA ALA A 208 5.36 0.53 5.54
C ALA A 208 6.32 -0.18 6.50
N ARG A 209 5.87 -1.24 7.20
CA ARG A 209 6.72 -2.00 8.13
C ARG A 209 7.82 -2.79 7.42
N GLY A 210 7.50 -3.40 6.27
CA GLY A 210 8.43 -4.26 5.54
C GLY A 210 8.52 -5.68 6.06
N ALA A 211 9.70 -6.29 5.89
CA ALA A 211 10.02 -7.67 6.21
C ALA A 211 10.12 -7.96 7.73
N VAL A 212 9.15 -7.50 8.51
CA VAL A 212 9.25 -7.36 9.98
C VAL A 212 8.61 -8.51 10.74
N TYR A 213 7.85 -9.38 10.08
CA TYR A 213 7.04 -10.37 10.79
C TYR A 213 7.83 -11.64 11.10
N SER A 214 8.86 -11.52 11.94
CA SER A 214 9.48 -12.67 12.62
C SER A 214 8.78 -13.00 13.93
N SER A 215 7.86 -12.18 14.48
CA SER A 215 6.99 -12.55 15.62
C SER A 215 5.81 -11.58 15.82
N ALA A 216 4.80 -11.98 16.61
CA ALA A 216 3.69 -11.12 17.05
C ALA A 216 4.14 -9.98 18.00
N ASP A 217 5.33 -10.10 18.60
CA ASP A 217 5.93 -9.10 19.49
C ASP A 217 6.72 -8.03 18.72
N ALA A 218 7.30 -8.37 17.55
CA ALA A 218 7.82 -7.38 16.60
C ALA A 218 6.70 -6.44 16.06
N ALA A 219 5.43 -6.85 16.15
CA ALA A 219 4.28 -6.00 15.84
C ALA A 219 3.93 -5.00 16.96
N GLN A 220 4.58 -5.06 18.13
CA GLN A 220 4.32 -4.23 19.31
C GLN A 220 5.39 -3.15 19.59
N LEU A 221 6.59 -3.23 19.02
CA LEU A 221 7.69 -2.31 19.35
C LEU A 221 8.10 -1.40 18.18
N VAL A 222 7.51 -0.21 18.13
CA VAL A 222 8.24 0.99 17.70
C VAL A 222 8.62 1.73 18.98
N ALA A 223 9.64 1.28 19.70
CA ALA A 223 10.31 2.08 20.74
C ALA A 223 11.63 1.43 21.24
N ALA A 224 12.70 2.20 21.04
CA ALA A 224 14.01 2.19 21.70
C ALA A 224 15.08 1.15 21.30
N GLU A 225 16.29 1.69 21.04
CA GLU A 225 17.56 0.96 21.00
C GLU A 225 17.78 0.15 22.28
N ALA A 226 18.42 -1.01 22.13
CA ALA A 226 18.85 -1.87 23.23
C ALA A 226 19.57 -1.04 24.31
N GLY A 227 18.95 -0.97 25.50
CA GLY A 227 19.53 -0.32 26.69
C GLY A 227 18.96 1.04 27.08
N LYS A 228 18.03 1.64 26.33
CA LYS A 228 17.34 2.88 26.76
C LYS A 228 15.87 2.65 27.07
N LYS A 229 15.45 3.04 28.28
CA LYS A 229 14.03 3.14 28.64
C LYS A 229 13.36 4.18 27.74
N SER A 230 12.31 3.80 27.00
CA SER A 230 11.40 4.79 26.43
C SER A 230 10.79 5.59 27.58
N ARG A 231 10.90 6.92 27.51
CA ARG A 231 10.14 7.78 28.41
C ARG A 231 8.68 7.62 28.02
N GLU A 232 7.89 7.23 29.01
CA GLU A 232 6.46 6.88 28.97
C GLU A 232 6.10 5.50 28.42
N GLY A 233 5.69 4.61 29.34
CA GLY A 233 5.11 3.31 29.02
C GLY A 233 5.39 2.25 30.08
N GLY A 234 4.84 2.42 31.28
CA GLY A 234 4.77 1.34 32.26
C GLY A 234 4.09 0.09 31.71
N PHE A 235 4.33 -1.06 32.35
CA PHE A 235 3.71 -2.37 32.05
C PHE A 235 2.34 -2.23 31.37
N LEU A 236 2.24 -2.59 30.08
CA LEU A 236 0.97 -2.60 29.38
C LEU A 236 -0.05 -3.41 30.19
N SER A 237 -1.15 -2.76 30.57
CA SER A 237 -2.22 -3.43 31.32
C SER A 237 -2.72 -4.66 30.56
N ARG A 238 -3.23 -5.66 31.27
CA ARG A 238 -3.78 -6.89 30.68
C ARG A 238 -4.84 -6.57 29.59
N ARG A 239 -5.58 -5.46 29.76
CA ARG A 239 -6.55 -4.92 28.78
C ARG A 239 -5.89 -4.31 27.54
N ALA A 240 -4.78 -3.59 27.68
CA ALA A 240 -4.01 -3.07 26.55
C ALA A 240 -3.38 -4.20 25.73
N ARG A 241 -2.87 -5.25 26.39
CA ARG A 241 -2.42 -6.48 25.71
C ARG A 241 -3.56 -7.18 24.96
N THR A 242 -4.77 -7.23 25.53
CA THR A 242 -5.95 -7.79 24.85
C THR A 242 -6.43 -6.93 23.67
N GLU A 243 -6.42 -5.60 23.77
CA GLU A 243 -6.78 -4.69 22.67
C GLU A 243 -5.72 -4.67 21.55
N LEU A 244 -4.44 -4.85 21.88
CA LEU A 244 -3.37 -5.05 20.91
C LEU A 244 -3.45 -6.42 20.25
N ARG A 245 -3.75 -7.50 21.00
CA ARG A 245 -4.05 -8.84 20.45
C ARG A 245 -5.25 -8.85 19.51
N LYS A 246 -6.22 -7.94 19.69
CA LYS A 246 -7.33 -7.75 18.73
C LYS A 246 -6.87 -7.16 17.38
N ARG A 247 -5.74 -6.45 17.33
CA ARG A 247 -5.15 -5.89 16.09
C ARG A 247 -4.22 -6.92 15.44
N ASN A 248 -4.80 -8.02 14.97
CA ASN A 248 -4.07 -9.12 14.35
C ASN A 248 -3.31 -8.62 13.07
N PRO A 249 -1.98 -8.65 13.01
CA PRO A 249 -1.22 -8.24 11.82
C PRO A 249 -1.47 -9.15 10.60
N ARG A 250 -2.04 -10.34 10.82
CA ARG A 250 -2.55 -11.26 9.78
C ARG A 250 -3.95 -10.89 9.28
N ALA A 251 -4.60 -9.86 9.84
CA ALA A 251 -5.91 -9.40 9.40
C ALA A 251 -5.82 -8.61 8.09
N PHE A 252 -6.79 -8.83 7.21
CA PHE A 252 -6.99 -8.06 5.97
C PHE A 252 -8.41 -7.54 5.97
N HIS A 253 -8.59 -6.31 5.52
CA HIS A 253 -9.93 -5.77 5.24
C HIS A 253 -10.51 -6.40 3.97
N GLU A 254 -11.83 -6.32 3.85
CA GLU A 254 -12.53 -6.59 2.60
C GLU A 254 -12.00 -5.64 1.53
N HIS A 255 -11.76 -6.18 0.33
CA HIS A 255 -11.22 -5.46 -0.84
C HIS A 255 -9.78 -4.93 -0.74
N CYS A 256 -8.97 -5.29 0.28
CA CYS A 256 -7.55 -4.91 0.25
C CYS A 256 -6.78 -5.67 -0.85
N ASP A 257 -6.07 -4.91 -1.69
CA ASP A 257 -5.34 -5.39 -2.86
C ASP A 257 -3.92 -5.90 -2.53
N CYS A 258 -3.40 -5.65 -1.33
CA CYS A 258 -2.03 -6.05 -1.00
C CYS A 258 -1.80 -7.57 -1.06
N ILE A 259 -0.61 -7.98 -1.49
CA ILE A 259 -0.16 -9.38 -1.41
C ILE A 259 0.81 -9.56 -0.25
N VAL A 260 1.05 -10.82 0.10
CA VAL A 260 2.09 -11.22 1.06
C VAL A 260 3.27 -11.74 0.25
N VAL A 261 4.45 -11.19 0.54
CA VAL A 261 5.71 -11.59 -0.09
C VAL A 261 6.58 -12.28 0.97
N PRO A 262 7.09 -13.49 0.72
CA PRO A 262 8.10 -14.10 1.58
C PRO A 262 9.44 -13.37 1.39
N VAL A 263 10.18 -13.21 2.48
CA VAL A 263 11.47 -12.52 2.47
C VAL A 263 12.53 -13.51 2.91
N PHE A 264 13.38 -13.92 1.98
CA PHE A 264 14.54 -14.77 2.23
C PHE A 264 15.83 -13.96 2.42
N ASP A 265 15.94 -12.82 1.71
CA ASP A 265 17.00 -11.83 1.87
C ASP A 265 16.39 -10.47 2.29
N PRO A 266 16.60 -9.99 3.52
CA PRO A 266 16.10 -8.70 4.00
C PRO A 266 16.56 -7.49 3.16
N GLU A 267 17.69 -7.62 2.48
CA GLU A 267 18.25 -6.57 1.62
C GLU A 267 17.73 -6.64 0.18
N ASN A 268 17.27 -7.80 -0.27
CA ASN A 268 16.87 -8.03 -1.65
C ASN A 268 15.54 -8.80 -1.76
N TRP A 269 14.43 -8.08 -1.69
CA TRP A 269 13.08 -8.67 -1.79
C TRP A 269 12.09 -7.79 -2.56
N SER A 270 11.09 -8.46 -3.15
CA SER A 270 10.06 -7.83 -3.98
C SER A 270 9.23 -6.83 -3.19
N GLY A 271 9.31 -5.54 -3.56
CA GLY A 271 8.57 -4.47 -2.88
C GLY A 271 9.37 -3.65 -1.86
N ARG A 272 10.66 -3.94 -1.63
CA ARG A 272 11.53 -3.17 -0.70
C ARG A 272 11.55 -1.67 -0.99
N ALA A 273 11.73 -1.28 -2.25
CA ALA A 273 11.75 0.13 -2.63
C ALA A 273 10.41 0.83 -2.38
N GLU A 274 9.30 0.09 -2.47
CA GLU A 274 7.97 0.61 -2.18
C GLU A 274 7.73 0.73 -0.68
N GLN A 275 8.13 -0.27 0.09
CA GLN A 275 8.14 -0.22 1.53
C GLN A 275 8.91 0.99 2.05
N GLN A 276 10.11 1.29 1.52
CA GLN A 276 10.89 2.45 1.95
C GLN A 276 10.13 3.77 1.71
N ARG A 277 9.43 3.89 0.58
CA ARG A 277 8.56 5.04 0.30
C ARG A 277 7.39 5.12 1.27
N LEU A 278 6.71 3.99 1.53
CA LEU A 278 5.59 3.94 2.46
C LEU A 278 6.02 4.16 3.91
N ALA A 279 7.23 3.73 4.29
CA ALA A 279 7.83 3.97 5.60
C ALA A 279 8.16 5.44 5.80
N LYS A 280 8.70 6.10 4.77
CA LYS A 280 8.89 7.56 4.77
C LYS A 280 7.55 8.27 4.92
N PHE A 281 6.58 7.93 4.07
CA PHE A 281 5.23 8.49 4.13
C PHE A 281 4.59 8.30 5.51
N TYR A 282 4.61 7.09 6.06
CA TYR A 282 4.10 6.78 7.40
C TYR A 282 4.76 7.65 8.49
N ARG A 283 6.09 7.75 8.50
CA ARG A 283 6.82 8.59 9.48
C ARG A 283 6.43 10.06 9.34
N GLU A 284 6.39 10.59 8.13
CA GLU A 284 6.02 11.98 7.88
C GLU A 284 4.57 12.27 8.31
N THR A 285 3.63 11.36 8.04
CA THR A 285 2.25 11.48 8.50
C THR A 285 2.17 11.46 10.03
N VAL A 286 2.89 10.55 10.70
CA VAL A 286 2.95 10.51 12.18
C VAL A 286 3.55 11.80 12.74
N GLU A 287 4.70 12.25 12.23
CA GLU A 287 5.35 13.51 12.67
C GLU A 287 4.49 14.75 12.42
N LYS A 288 3.63 14.75 11.39
CA LYS A 288 2.65 15.84 11.19
C LYS A 288 1.55 15.81 12.25
N GLU A 289 1.03 14.63 12.58
CA GLU A 289 0.01 14.49 13.61
C GLU A 289 0.56 14.80 15.01
N ASP A 290 1.78 14.36 15.32
CA ASP A 290 2.45 14.69 16.58
C ASP A 290 2.64 16.21 16.71
N ARG A 291 3.05 16.91 15.65
CA ARG A 291 3.16 18.38 15.65
C ARG A 291 1.81 19.08 15.87
N LYS A 292 0.70 18.54 15.36
CA LYS A 292 -0.64 19.09 15.60
C LYS A 292 -1.02 18.94 17.08
N TYR A 293 -0.75 17.77 17.64
CA TYR A 293 -0.96 17.52 19.07
C TYR A 293 -0.09 18.44 19.94
N GLU A 294 1.20 18.62 19.61
CA GLU A 294 2.10 19.52 20.34
C GLU A 294 1.68 21.00 20.25
N ALA A 295 1.09 21.42 19.13
CA ALA A 295 0.67 22.81 18.91
C ALA A 295 -0.61 23.19 19.68
N ASP A 296 -1.54 22.25 19.83
CA ASP A 296 -2.79 22.44 20.58
C ASP A 296 -3.21 21.16 21.30
N PRO A 297 -2.59 20.84 22.47
CA PRO A 297 -2.88 19.61 23.18
C PRO A 297 -4.32 19.51 23.70
N GLU A 298 -4.96 20.65 24.01
CA GLU A 298 -6.30 20.71 24.60
C GLU A 298 -7.40 20.66 23.52
N GLY A 299 -7.14 21.18 22.32
CA GLY A 299 -8.06 21.15 21.17
C GLY A 299 -7.85 20.00 20.18
N TYR A 300 -6.79 19.21 20.32
CA TYR A 300 -6.51 18.09 19.42
C TYR A 300 -7.42 16.87 19.68
N GLU A 301 -8.21 16.49 18.67
CA GLU A 301 -8.97 15.24 18.69
C GLU A 301 -8.15 14.09 18.04
N PRO A 302 -7.82 13.02 18.80
CA PRO A 302 -7.00 11.94 18.27
C PRO A 302 -7.67 11.19 17.10
N VAL A 303 -7.02 11.21 15.94
CA VAL A 303 -7.45 10.45 14.76
C VAL A 303 -6.59 9.20 14.62
N LYS A 304 -7.20 8.06 14.25
CA LYS A 304 -6.43 6.84 13.93
C LYS A 304 -5.48 7.13 12.77
N ILE A 305 -4.20 6.80 12.93
CA ILE A 305 -3.19 7.01 11.88
C ILE A 305 -3.58 6.36 10.54
N SER A 306 -4.23 5.19 10.58
CA SER A 306 -4.75 4.53 9.37
C SER A 306 -5.79 5.37 8.63
N THR A 307 -6.59 6.17 9.34
CA THR A 307 -7.57 7.07 8.73
C THR A 307 -6.87 8.28 8.10
N VAL A 308 -5.85 8.84 8.75
CA VAL A 308 -5.04 9.92 8.20
C VAL A 308 -4.33 9.47 6.93
N LEU A 309 -3.71 8.28 6.96
CA LEU A 309 -3.06 7.66 5.81
C LEU A 309 -4.04 7.37 4.66
N SER A 310 -5.28 6.95 4.93
CA SER A 310 -6.29 6.78 3.88
C SER A 310 -6.60 8.12 3.22
N ARG A 311 -6.86 9.18 4.00
CA ARG A 311 -7.19 10.52 3.46
C ARG A 311 -6.05 11.07 2.62
N GLU A 312 -4.81 10.96 3.11
CA GLU A 312 -3.65 11.39 2.35
C GLU A 312 -3.46 10.53 1.08
N ALA A 313 -3.62 9.20 1.15
CA ALA A 313 -3.49 8.33 -0.03
C ALA A 313 -4.58 8.53 -1.09
N GLU A 314 -5.83 8.76 -0.68
CA GLU A 314 -6.94 9.12 -1.56
C GLU A 314 -6.67 10.44 -2.29
N ALA A 315 -6.07 11.42 -1.61
CA ALA A 315 -5.63 12.67 -2.23
C ALA A 315 -4.58 12.44 -3.33
N TRP A 316 -3.58 11.59 -3.08
CA TRP A 316 -2.60 11.22 -4.10
C TRP A 316 -3.24 10.48 -5.30
N GLN A 317 -4.08 9.47 -5.04
CA GLN A 317 -4.71 8.67 -6.08
C GLN A 317 -5.66 9.48 -6.95
N GLU A 318 -6.46 10.35 -6.34
CA GLU A 318 -7.39 11.19 -7.07
C GLU A 318 -6.67 12.28 -7.87
N ALA A 319 -5.62 12.88 -7.31
CA ALA A 319 -4.78 13.82 -8.04
C ALA A 319 -4.10 13.15 -9.25
N GLU A 320 -3.62 11.91 -9.13
CA GLU A 320 -3.12 11.11 -10.25
C GLU A 320 -4.21 10.78 -11.27
N ARG A 321 -5.43 10.43 -10.83
CA ARG A 321 -6.59 10.17 -11.71
C ARG A 321 -6.96 11.40 -12.54
N LEU A 322 -6.80 12.59 -11.97
CA LEU A 322 -7.11 13.89 -12.57
C LEU A 322 -5.96 14.46 -13.40
N ASP A 323 -4.75 13.94 -13.30
CA ASP A 323 -3.61 14.44 -14.06
C ASP A 323 -3.89 14.34 -15.58
N GLY A 324 -3.69 15.45 -16.29
CA GLY A 324 -4.01 15.58 -17.71
C GLY A 324 -5.50 15.68 -18.05
N LYS A 325 -6.42 15.56 -17.08
CA LYS A 325 -7.84 15.88 -17.27
C LYS A 325 -8.04 17.38 -17.04
N GLY A 326 -8.86 18.03 -17.87
CA GLY A 326 -9.23 19.44 -17.70
C GLY A 326 -10.17 19.70 -16.52
N GLU A 327 -10.28 18.77 -15.58
CA GLU A 327 -11.13 18.82 -14.40
C GLU A 327 -10.38 19.49 -13.25
N GLN A 328 -11.07 20.38 -12.52
CA GLN A 328 -10.55 21.01 -11.31
C GLN A 328 -11.25 20.45 -10.07
N VAL A 329 -10.57 20.46 -8.93
CA VAL A 329 -11.09 20.00 -7.64
C VAL A 329 -10.89 21.04 -6.55
N ASP A 330 -11.77 20.99 -5.55
CA ASP A 330 -11.60 21.78 -4.33
C ASP A 330 -10.59 21.05 -3.40
N PRO A 331 -9.40 21.62 -3.17
CA PRO A 331 -8.32 20.96 -2.44
C PRO A 331 -8.65 20.68 -0.97
N LYS A 332 -9.67 21.34 -0.39
CA LYS A 332 -10.07 21.11 1.01
C LYS A 332 -10.54 19.68 1.30
N TYR A 333 -10.96 18.94 0.27
CA TYR A 333 -11.37 17.54 0.39
C TYR A 333 -10.20 16.56 0.28
N TYR A 334 -8.98 17.04 0.02
CA TYR A 334 -7.81 16.23 -0.31
C TYR A 334 -6.66 16.47 0.67
N GLY A 335 -6.86 15.98 1.90
CA GLY A 335 -5.89 16.08 2.99
C GLY A 335 -5.76 17.50 3.56
N SER A 336 -5.18 17.61 4.75
CA SER A 336 -4.79 18.91 5.30
C SER A 336 -3.48 19.35 4.64
N LEU A 337 -3.57 19.99 3.46
CA LEU A 337 -2.42 20.66 2.84
C LEU A 337 -1.87 21.70 3.83
N ALA A 338 -0.55 21.76 3.97
CA ALA A 338 0.11 22.76 4.80
C ALA A 338 0.26 24.12 4.09
N SER A 339 0.09 24.14 2.77
CA SER A 339 0.09 25.33 1.94
C SER A 339 -1.19 26.14 2.11
N GLU A 340 -1.07 27.46 2.01
CA GLU A 340 -2.18 28.39 2.10
C GLU A 340 -2.90 28.43 0.74
N ILE A 341 -4.11 27.90 0.68
CA ILE A 341 -4.94 27.92 -0.53
C ILE A 341 -6.12 28.88 -0.28
N PRO A 342 -6.38 29.86 -1.17
CA PRO A 342 -7.54 30.74 -1.05
C PRO A 342 -8.86 29.96 -1.00
N ASP A 343 -9.80 30.42 -0.17
CA ASP A 343 -11.10 29.79 0.00
C ASP A 343 -11.85 29.71 -1.34
N GLY A 344 -12.24 28.50 -1.73
CA GLY A 344 -12.98 28.25 -2.96
C GLY A 344 -12.13 28.16 -4.23
N GLU A 345 -10.80 28.38 -4.15
CA GLU A 345 -9.90 28.15 -5.29
C GLU A 345 -9.89 26.67 -5.66
N ARG A 346 -9.97 26.39 -6.96
CA ARG A 346 -9.98 25.02 -7.49
C ARG A 346 -8.70 24.72 -8.25
N LEU A 347 -8.14 23.55 -7.97
CA LEU A 347 -6.87 23.10 -8.53
C LEU A 347 -7.09 22.01 -9.58
N TYR A 348 -6.34 22.06 -10.66
CA TYR A 348 -6.21 20.93 -11.58
C TYR A 348 -5.42 19.80 -10.93
N GLY A 349 -5.61 18.56 -11.39
CA GLY A 349 -4.92 17.39 -10.83
C GLY A 349 -3.38 17.54 -10.79
N HIS A 350 -2.78 18.15 -11.81
CA HIS A 350 -1.33 18.39 -11.85
C HIS A 350 -0.85 19.49 -10.89
N GLU A 351 -1.71 20.45 -10.52
CA GLU A 351 -1.41 21.48 -9.51
C GLU A 351 -1.51 20.87 -8.10
N LEU A 352 -2.53 20.04 -7.87
CA LEU A 352 -2.66 19.29 -6.61
C LEU A 352 -1.48 18.32 -6.41
N LEU A 353 -1.09 17.57 -7.45
CA LEU A 353 0.11 16.70 -7.41
C LEU A 353 1.39 17.48 -7.14
N PHE A 354 1.51 18.68 -7.72
CA PHE A 354 2.64 19.56 -7.44
C PHE A 354 2.69 19.90 -5.95
N LEU A 355 1.59 20.41 -5.37
CA LEU A 355 1.52 20.78 -3.96
C LEU A 355 1.86 19.62 -3.04
N LEU A 356 1.24 18.45 -3.27
CA LEU A 356 1.48 17.24 -2.46
C LEU A 356 2.97 16.85 -2.45
N ARG A 357 3.64 16.92 -3.60
CA ARG A 357 5.08 16.62 -3.71
C ARG A 357 5.95 17.71 -3.12
N PHE A 358 5.58 18.96 -3.34
CA PHE A 358 6.34 20.12 -2.90
C PHE A 358 6.36 20.19 -1.37
N GLU A 359 5.21 19.94 -0.74
CA GLU A 359 5.06 19.80 0.71
C GLU A 359 5.77 18.58 1.28
N ALA A 360 5.77 17.44 0.58
CA ALA A 360 6.54 16.26 0.98
C ALA A 360 8.07 16.50 0.98
N LEU A 361 8.54 17.54 0.30
CA LEU A 361 9.92 18.02 0.37
C LEU A 361 10.12 19.11 1.44
N GLY A 362 9.12 19.35 2.28
CA GLY A 362 9.14 20.35 3.35
C GLY A 362 8.89 21.78 2.88
N ASN A 363 8.49 21.99 1.62
CA ASN A 363 8.19 23.33 1.10
C ASN A 363 6.75 23.73 1.36
N LYS A 364 6.51 25.03 1.52
CA LYS A 364 5.16 25.57 1.70
C LYS A 364 4.91 26.69 0.71
N VAL A 365 3.70 26.76 0.20
CA VAL A 365 3.30 27.84 -0.70
C VAL A 365 2.07 28.58 -0.20
N ARG A 366 1.92 29.82 -0.64
CA ARG A 366 0.64 30.52 -0.69
C ARG A 366 0.22 30.55 -2.15
N TRP A 367 -0.89 29.89 -2.46
CA TRP A 367 -1.40 29.84 -3.82
C TRP A 367 -2.00 31.19 -4.21
N ILE A 368 -1.70 31.64 -5.42
CA ILE A 368 -2.21 32.92 -5.92
C ILE A 368 -3.56 32.64 -6.58
N GLU A 369 -4.61 33.30 -6.09
CA GLU A 369 -5.96 33.22 -6.65
C GLU A 369 -5.93 33.55 -8.14
N ARG A 370 -6.61 32.75 -8.95
CA ARG A 370 -6.67 33.02 -10.39
C ARG A 370 -7.44 34.32 -10.62
N PRO A 371 -6.92 35.23 -11.45
CA PRO A 371 -7.62 36.46 -11.74
C PRO A 371 -8.97 36.16 -12.39
N ALA A 372 -9.99 36.95 -12.05
CA ALA A 372 -11.24 36.91 -12.77
C ALA A 372 -11.00 37.27 -14.26
N PRO A 373 -11.74 36.65 -15.20
CA PRO A 373 -11.70 37.08 -16.59
C PRO A 373 -12.09 38.56 -16.67
N ASP A 374 -11.45 39.29 -17.57
CA ASP A 374 -11.87 40.65 -17.87
C ASP A 374 -13.21 40.67 -18.63
N LYS A 375 -13.67 41.88 -18.99
CA LYS A 375 -14.97 42.08 -19.67
C LYS A 375 -15.08 41.34 -21.01
N ASP A 376 -13.94 41.03 -21.63
CA ASP A 376 -13.86 40.34 -22.92
C ASP A 376 -13.57 38.83 -22.75
N GLY A 377 -13.56 38.34 -21.50
CA GLY A 377 -13.29 36.95 -21.15
C GLY A 377 -11.79 36.59 -21.18
N ALA A 378 -10.90 37.56 -21.35
CA ALA A 378 -9.47 37.31 -21.32
C ALA A 378 -8.93 37.27 -19.88
N MET A 379 -8.07 36.29 -19.61
CA MET A 379 -7.42 36.14 -18.30
C MET A 379 -6.16 36.98 -18.24
N LYS A 380 -6.02 37.80 -17.19
CA LYS A 380 -4.75 38.49 -16.91
C LYS A 380 -3.67 37.46 -16.50
N PRO A 381 -2.43 37.60 -16.97
CA PRO A 381 -1.33 36.75 -16.52
C PRO A 381 -1.06 36.97 -15.02
N SER A 382 -1.18 35.91 -14.22
CA SER A 382 -0.68 35.86 -12.86
C SER A 382 0.45 34.84 -12.75
N ASN A 383 1.26 34.94 -11.69
CA ASN A 383 2.08 33.80 -11.25
C ASN A 383 1.18 32.83 -10.48
N ASP A 384 1.63 31.59 -10.30
CA ASP A 384 0.80 30.52 -9.73
C ASP A 384 0.85 30.50 -8.20
N PHE A 385 2.01 30.79 -7.57
CA PHE A 385 2.15 30.73 -6.11
C PHE A 385 3.30 31.59 -5.56
N ILE A 386 3.29 31.80 -4.25
CA ILE A 386 4.39 32.40 -3.47
C ILE A 386 5.03 31.28 -2.64
N TRP A 387 6.34 31.06 -2.80
CA TRP A 387 7.07 30.05 -2.04
C TRP A 387 7.46 30.59 -0.66
N LEU A 388 6.65 30.30 0.35
CA LEU A 388 6.71 30.91 1.68
C LEU A 388 8.04 30.70 2.39
N ASN A 389 8.54 29.46 2.41
CA ASN A 389 9.77 29.12 3.12
C ASN A 389 11.03 29.13 2.24
N ASN A 390 11.01 29.87 1.13
CA ASN A 390 12.18 30.14 0.29
C ASN A 390 12.21 31.61 -0.15
N GLY A 391 12.18 32.52 0.83
CA GLY A 391 12.28 33.97 0.58
C GLY A 391 11.07 34.58 -0.13
N GLU A 392 9.88 33.99 0.06
CA GLU A 392 8.62 34.45 -0.55
C GLU A 392 8.70 34.63 -2.08
N LEU A 393 9.40 33.71 -2.75
CA LEU A 393 9.57 33.77 -4.20
C LEU A 393 8.23 33.60 -4.92
N ILE A 394 7.77 34.67 -5.57
CA ILE A 394 6.64 34.66 -6.49
C ILE A 394 7.04 33.81 -7.71
N SER A 395 6.36 32.68 -7.91
CA SER A 395 6.81 31.60 -8.78
C SER A 395 5.72 31.10 -9.72
N GLU A 396 6.15 30.68 -10.90
CA GLU A 396 5.35 30.01 -11.91
C GLU A 396 5.57 28.51 -11.86
N LEU A 397 4.48 27.73 -11.84
CA LEU A 397 4.48 26.29 -11.98
C LEU A 397 4.41 25.87 -13.45
N LYS A 398 5.22 24.88 -13.82
CA LYS A 398 5.10 24.18 -15.10
C LYS A 398 5.21 22.67 -14.94
N SER A 399 4.09 21.97 -15.03
CA SER A 399 4.08 20.50 -15.09
C SER A 399 4.42 20.02 -16.50
N SER A 400 5.50 19.24 -16.68
CA SER A 400 6.09 18.97 -17.99
C SER A 400 6.68 17.57 -18.21
N LYS A 401 7.01 17.29 -19.48
CA LYS A 401 7.82 16.12 -19.87
C LYS A 401 9.29 16.44 -19.60
N ASN A 402 10.13 15.41 -19.41
CA ASN A 402 11.58 15.52 -19.27
C ASN A 402 12.28 15.79 -20.62
N LYS A 403 11.82 16.80 -21.35
CA LYS A 403 12.36 17.21 -22.64
C LYS A 403 12.64 18.71 -22.63
N TYR A 404 13.89 19.09 -22.89
CA TYR A 404 14.32 20.50 -22.89
C TYR A 404 13.45 21.35 -23.81
N SER A 405 13.19 20.93 -25.04
CA SER A 405 12.39 21.72 -26.00
C SER A 405 10.98 22.03 -25.46
N THR A 406 10.33 21.06 -24.83
CA THR A 406 9.00 21.24 -24.22
C THR A 406 9.04 22.21 -23.04
N ILE A 407 10.02 22.05 -22.14
CA ILE A 407 10.19 22.92 -20.97
C ILE A 407 10.52 24.34 -21.43
N LYS A 408 11.50 24.49 -22.32
CA LYS A 408 11.93 25.76 -22.90
C LYS A 408 10.75 26.51 -23.50
N THR A 409 9.95 25.87 -24.35
CA THR A 409 8.83 26.53 -25.03
C THR A 409 7.83 27.04 -24.00
N ARG A 410 7.47 26.21 -23.02
CA ARG A 410 6.51 26.58 -21.97
C ARG A 410 6.97 27.74 -21.09
N ILE A 411 8.25 27.76 -20.71
CA ILE A 411 8.83 28.89 -19.96
C ILE A 411 8.86 30.14 -20.85
N SER A 412 9.44 30.06 -22.05
CA SER A 412 9.60 31.21 -22.92
C SER A 412 8.25 31.83 -23.36
N ASP A 413 7.23 31.00 -23.54
CA ASP A 413 5.88 31.48 -23.88
C ASP A 413 5.22 32.15 -22.68
N ALA A 414 5.39 31.61 -21.47
CA ALA A 414 4.86 32.21 -20.25
C ALA A 414 5.50 33.59 -19.98
N VAL A 415 6.82 33.71 -20.15
CA VAL A 415 7.54 34.99 -19.98
C VAL A 415 7.05 36.02 -21.00
N ARG A 416 7.12 35.71 -22.30
CA ARG A 416 6.76 36.68 -23.35
C ARG A 416 5.32 37.14 -23.29
N LYS A 417 4.37 36.22 -23.02
CA LYS A 417 2.95 36.56 -22.89
C LYS A 417 2.67 37.45 -21.68
N ALA A 418 3.37 37.22 -20.57
CA ALA A 418 3.23 38.03 -19.36
C ALA A 418 3.86 39.41 -19.53
N GLU A 419 5.05 39.50 -20.14
CA GLU A 419 5.73 40.78 -20.39
C GLU A 419 4.92 41.71 -21.29
N ALA A 420 4.24 41.16 -22.31
CA ALA A 420 3.33 41.92 -23.17
C ALA A 420 2.19 42.60 -22.40
N GLN A 421 1.91 42.14 -21.17
CA GLN A 421 0.86 42.66 -20.29
C GLN A 421 1.44 43.30 -19.01
N GLY A 422 2.75 43.58 -18.99
CA GLY A 422 3.42 44.25 -17.87
C GLY A 422 3.70 43.35 -16.65
N VAL A 423 3.52 42.04 -16.76
CA VAL A 423 3.74 41.07 -15.67
C VAL A 423 5.06 40.35 -15.89
N GLN A 424 5.93 40.36 -14.88
CA GLN A 424 7.23 39.67 -14.96
C GLN A 424 7.16 38.29 -14.29
N LYS A 425 7.48 37.26 -15.06
CA LYS A 425 7.64 35.88 -14.56
C LYS A 425 9.12 35.51 -14.52
N LYS A 426 9.69 35.51 -13.32
CA LYS A 426 11.15 35.35 -13.12
C LYS A 426 11.57 34.05 -12.45
N ASN A 427 10.69 33.45 -11.67
CA ASN A 427 11.01 32.25 -10.89
C ASN A 427 10.11 31.11 -11.37
N PHE A 428 10.71 29.98 -11.73
CA PHE A 428 9.98 28.84 -12.26
C PHE A 428 10.28 27.59 -11.45
N VAL A 429 9.22 26.83 -11.16
CA VAL A 429 9.33 25.44 -10.70
C VAL A 429 8.73 24.53 -11.76
N VAL A 430 9.54 23.59 -12.26
CA VAL A 430 9.12 22.62 -13.28
C VAL A 430 8.92 21.27 -12.60
N ASP A 431 7.68 20.76 -12.57
CA ASP A 431 7.38 19.39 -12.11
C ASP A 431 7.46 18.41 -13.29
N LEU A 432 8.40 17.47 -13.25
CA LEU A 432 8.58 16.44 -14.27
C LEU A 432 7.67 15.22 -14.08
N GLY A 433 6.90 15.15 -13.00
CA GLY A 433 6.09 13.99 -12.73
C GLY A 433 6.89 12.85 -12.08
N ASN A 434 6.63 11.65 -12.55
CA ASN A 434 7.38 10.45 -12.26
C ASN A 434 8.75 10.35 -12.96
N LYS A 435 9.11 11.31 -13.82
CA LYS A 435 10.31 11.25 -14.67
C LYS A 435 11.53 11.78 -13.92
N TYR A 436 12.71 11.29 -14.29
CA TYR A 436 13.98 11.74 -13.73
C TYR A 436 14.53 12.97 -14.46
N LEU A 437 15.32 13.78 -13.76
CA LEU A 437 16.21 14.78 -14.34
C LEU A 437 17.54 14.09 -14.67
N ASP A 438 17.78 13.83 -15.95
CA ASP A 438 19.08 13.29 -16.37
C ASP A 438 20.12 14.41 -16.55
N GLN A 439 21.42 14.04 -16.51
CA GLN A 439 22.54 14.99 -16.63
C GLN A 439 22.50 15.80 -17.94
N LYS A 440 21.97 15.22 -19.02
CA LYS A 440 21.87 15.91 -20.30
C LYS A 440 20.84 17.03 -20.23
N LEU A 441 19.66 16.76 -19.70
CA LEU A 441 18.58 17.72 -19.51
C LEU A 441 19.01 18.82 -18.54
N GLU A 442 19.62 18.46 -17.41
CA GLU A 442 20.15 19.42 -16.43
C GLU A 442 21.13 20.40 -17.10
N ARG A 443 22.13 19.89 -17.82
CA ARG A 443 23.08 20.72 -18.58
C ARG A 443 22.39 21.61 -19.61
N GLN A 444 21.36 21.10 -20.29
CA GLN A 444 20.60 21.90 -21.25
C GLN A 444 19.80 23.03 -20.56
N LEU A 445 19.24 22.78 -19.38
CA LEU A 445 18.50 23.77 -18.60
C LEU A 445 19.42 24.83 -18.00
N ARG A 446 20.65 24.49 -17.58
CA ARG A 446 21.67 25.47 -17.17
C ARG A 446 21.94 26.50 -18.26
N MET A 447 21.96 26.06 -19.53
CA MET A 447 22.13 26.93 -20.70
C MET A 447 20.85 27.68 -21.12
N TYR A 448 19.75 27.62 -20.35
CA TYR A 448 18.46 28.17 -20.78
C TYR A 448 18.55 29.66 -21.14
N ASN A 449 19.11 30.51 -20.27
CA ASN A 449 19.18 31.96 -20.53
C ASN A 449 20.09 32.30 -21.71
N VAL A 450 21.25 31.63 -21.82
CA VAL A 450 22.16 31.77 -22.98
C VAL A 450 21.45 31.43 -24.30
N ARG A 451 20.61 30.37 -24.29
CA ARG A 451 19.87 29.91 -25.48
C ARG A 451 18.59 30.69 -25.74
N ASN A 452 18.07 31.42 -24.75
CA ASN A 452 16.79 32.13 -24.80
C ASN A 452 16.94 33.56 -24.26
N PRO A 453 17.81 34.39 -24.86
CA PRO A 453 18.09 35.73 -24.34
C PRO A 453 16.87 36.67 -24.41
N GLN A 454 15.88 36.33 -25.21
CA GLN A 454 14.63 37.09 -25.39
C GLN A 454 13.57 36.78 -24.31
N ALA A 455 13.81 35.81 -23.44
CA ALA A 455 12.88 35.44 -22.36
C ALA A 455 13.66 34.93 -21.13
N PRO A 456 14.56 35.77 -20.57
CA PRO A 456 15.43 35.37 -19.48
C PRO A 456 14.65 35.20 -18.18
N ILE A 457 15.09 34.24 -17.36
CA ILE A 457 14.52 34.00 -16.02
C ILE A 457 15.60 34.12 -14.96
N LYS A 458 15.20 34.37 -13.71
CA LYS A 458 16.11 34.53 -12.58
C LYS A 458 16.41 33.21 -11.90
N ASN A 459 15.38 32.42 -11.60
CA ASN A 459 15.51 31.17 -10.86
C ASN A 459 14.76 30.04 -11.56
N LEU A 460 15.36 28.85 -11.60
CA LEU A 460 14.76 27.64 -12.14
C LEU A 460 15.00 26.48 -11.18
N TYR A 461 13.91 25.85 -10.73
CA TYR A 461 13.94 24.64 -9.92
C TYR A 461 13.22 23.53 -10.67
N VAL A 462 13.74 22.31 -10.56
CA VAL A 462 13.16 21.13 -11.22
C VAL A 462 12.82 20.09 -10.17
N MET A 463 11.53 19.83 -9.99
CA MET A 463 11.03 18.75 -9.17
C MET A 463 10.90 17.48 -10.03
N HIS A 464 11.47 16.37 -9.57
CA HIS A 464 11.54 15.15 -10.37
C HIS A 464 11.46 13.87 -9.53
N SER A 465 11.40 12.73 -10.21
CA SER A 465 11.39 11.40 -9.59
C SER A 465 10.23 11.23 -8.59
N ARG A 466 9.01 11.61 -9.01
CA ARG A 466 7.81 11.64 -8.16
C ARG A 466 7.93 12.58 -6.94
N GLY A 467 8.66 13.67 -7.08
CA GLY A 467 8.84 14.64 -5.99
C GLY A 467 9.80 14.17 -4.90
N GLN A 468 10.70 13.23 -5.20
CA GLN A 468 11.76 12.85 -4.26
C GLN A 468 12.88 13.89 -4.19
N TYR A 469 13.04 14.69 -5.24
CA TYR A 469 14.09 15.68 -5.37
C TYR A 469 13.55 16.97 -5.94
N LEU A 470 14.07 18.09 -5.45
CA LEU A 470 13.87 19.43 -5.99
C LEU A 470 15.26 20.04 -6.24
N THR A 471 15.65 20.09 -7.50
CA THR A 471 17.01 20.46 -7.91
C THR A 471 17.03 21.90 -8.39
N PRO A 472 17.78 22.82 -7.73
CA PRO A 472 18.02 24.15 -8.25
C PRO A 472 18.94 24.07 -9.47
N ILE A 473 18.56 24.71 -10.57
CA ILE A 473 19.36 24.77 -11.79
C ILE A 473 20.17 26.07 -11.76
N GLN A 474 21.50 25.92 -11.72
CA GLN A 474 22.40 27.06 -11.83
C GLN A 474 22.42 27.58 -13.27
N LEU A 475 21.58 28.60 -13.54
CA LEU A 475 21.48 29.23 -14.85
C LEU A 475 22.78 29.94 -15.19
N GLU A 476 23.28 29.69 -16.39
CA GLU A 476 24.42 30.40 -16.94
C GLU A 476 23.95 31.73 -17.53
N SER A 477 24.65 32.80 -17.19
CA SER A 477 24.54 34.08 -17.87
C SER A 477 25.66 34.20 -18.89
N ASN A 478 25.43 34.92 -19.99
CA ASN A 478 26.55 35.42 -20.78
C ASN A 478 27.36 36.33 -19.86
N LYS A 479 28.59 35.91 -19.55
CA LYS A 479 29.63 36.88 -19.22
C LYS A 479 29.84 37.67 -20.51
N ASP A 480 29.78 39.00 -20.40
CA ASP A 480 29.89 40.00 -21.47
C ASP A 480 28.55 40.43 -22.08
N GLY A 481 28.01 41.47 -21.45
CA GLY A 481 26.91 42.34 -21.90
C GLY A 481 26.98 43.64 -21.12
#